data_AF-A0A0S3S624-F1
#
_entry.id   AF-A0A0S3S624-F1
#
_cell.length_a   1.000
_cell.length_b   1.000
_cell.length_c   1.000
_cell.angle_alpha   90.00
_cell.angle_beta   90.00
_cell.angle_gamma   90.00
#
_symmetry.space_group_name_H-M   'P 1'
#
loop_
_entity.id
_entity.type
_entity.pdbx_description
1 polymer ?
#
loop_
_entity_poly.entity_id
_entity_poly.type
_entity_poly.pdbx_seq_one_letter_code
_entity_poly.pdbx_strand_id
1 'polypeptide(L)'
;MMTNLMFPFKKDTIPMWAVPILSIFLPILIFIGFYCSRKDIYDLHHAILGLMFSSLITGVITDSIKDAVGRPRPNFFYRCFPDKIPAYDKDTGDVLCTGIKAVIKEGYKSFPSGHTSWSFAGLGFLSWYLSGKIRVFDRRGHIGKLCLVLLPLLIAALVGVTRVDDYWHHWTDVFAGGIIGLVVSSICYLLLFPLPTQPHGWAPHVCFYMREEMTSSHGESQTSHQSKLDELPLHLMEMENGRYI
;
A
#
# COMPACT_ATOMS: atom_id res chain seq x y z
N MET A 1 9.43 -11.58 34.83
CA MET A 1 9.74 -11.08 33.46
C MET A 1 9.67 -12.18 32.39
N MET A 2 9.91 -13.47 32.69
CA MET A 2 9.88 -14.57 31.69
C MET A 2 8.48 -15.09 31.27
N THR A 3 7.41 -14.75 31.99
CA THR A 3 6.07 -15.30 31.74
C THR A 3 5.52 -14.97 30.36
N ASN A 4 5.92 -13.84 29.76
CA ASN A 4 5.46 -13.43 28.43
C ASN A 4 6.14 -14.14 27.25
N LEU A 5 7.13 -15.02 27.50
CA LEU A 5 7.90 -15.74 26.47
C LEU A 5 7.67 -17.26 26.47
N MET A 6 6.81 -17.74 27.38
CA MET A 6 6.53 -19.16 27.61
C MET A 6 5.15 -19.59 27.08
N PHE A 7 4.60 -18.87 26.11
CA PHE A 7 3.36 -19.29 25.46
C PHE A 7 3.58 -20.53 24.59
N PRO A 8 2.60 -21.45 24.51
CA PRO A 8 2.75 -22.69 23.76
C PRO A 8 3.01 -22.43 22.28
N PHE A 9 3.82 -23.28 21.66
CA PHE A 9 4.05 -23.23 20.23
C PHE A 9 2.82 -23.73 19.46
N LYS A 10 2.06 -22.79 18.86
CA LYS A 10 0.94 -23.08 17.97
C LYS A 10 1.36 -22.95 16.50
N LYS A 11 0.69 -23.71 15.61
CA LYS A 11 0.81 -23.54 14.17
C LYS A 11 0.17 -22.21 13.74
N ASP A 12 0.70 -21.60 12.69
CA ASP A 12 0.11 -20.39 12.10
C ASP A 12 -1.28 -20.69 11.52
N THR A 13 -2.29 -19.95 11.94
CA THR A 13 -3.64 -19.98 11.35
C THR A 13 -3.60 -19.47 9.90
N ILE A 14 -2.93 -18.34 9.67
CA ILE A 14 -2.66 -17.81 8.33
C ILE A 14 -1.19 -18.05 7.98
N PRO A 15 -0.87 -18.91 7.01
CA PRO A 15 0.51 -19.12 6.61
C PRO A 15 1.05 -17.94 5.78
N MET A 16 2.36 -17.72 5.80
CA MET A 16 3.00 -16.60 5.09
C MET A 16 2.62 -16.51 3.60
N TRP A 17 2.45 -17.65 2.91
CA TRP A 17 2.09 -17.69 1.50
C TRP A 17 0.67 -17.20 1.20
N ALA A 18 -0.23 -17.21 2.20
CA ALA A 18 -1.60 -16.71 2.04
C ALA A 18 -1.65 -15.18 2.01
N VAL A 19 -0.67 -14.50 2.61
CA VAL A 19 -0.65 -13.03 2.69
C VAL A 19 -0.57 -12.36 1.31
N PRO A 20 0.34 -12.75 0.40
CA PRO A 20 0.34 -12.24 -0.97
C PRO A 20 -0.96 -12.53 -1.74
N ILE A 21 -1.60 -13.67 -1.50
CA ILE A 21 -2.88 -14.02 -2.14
C ILE A 21 -3.96 -13.01 -1.75
N LEU A 22 -4.09 -12.73 -0.44
CA LEU A 22 -5.08 -11.79 0.08
C LEU A 22 -4.73 -10.33 -0.24
N SER A 23 -3.45 -9.97 -0.21
CA SER A 23 -3.02 -8.56 -0.20
C SER A 23 -2.57 -8.07 -1.58
N ILE A 24 -2.32 -8.96 -2.53
CA ILE A 24 -1.88 -8.61 -3.89
C ILE A 24 -2.85 -9.15 -4.92
N PHE A 25 -3.04 -10.48 -4.99
CA PHE A 25 -3.83 -11.10 -6.05
C PHE A 25 -5.31 -10.71 -5.96
N LEU A 26 -5.90 -10.72 -4.77
CA LEU A 26 -7.28 -10.30 -4.57
C LEU A 26 -7.53 -8.84 -5.02
N PRO A 27 -6.75 -7.82 -4.58
CA PRO A 27 -6.88 -6.47 -5.13
C PRO A 27 -6.73 -6.38 -6.65
N ILE A 28 -5.78 -7.09 -7.26
CA ILE A 28 -5.59 -7.10 -8.72
C ILE A 28 -6.85 -7.61 -9.43
N LEU A 29 -7.47 -8.69 -8.93
CA LEU A 29 -8.72 -9.20 -9.49
C LEU A 29 -9.83 -8.14 -9.43
N ILE A 30 -9.92 -7.38 -8.33
CA ILE A 30 -10.89 -6.28 -8.19
C ILE A 30 -10.57 -5.16 -9.20
N PHE A 31 -9.31 -4.78 -9.36
CA PHE A 31 -8.90 -3.76 -10.36
C PHE A 31 -9.24 -4.20 -11.78
N ILE A 32 -9.02 -5.48 -12.11
CA ILE A 32 -9.42 -6.05 -13.41
C ILE A 32 -10.93 -5.98 -13.59
N GLY A 33 -11.73 -6.21 -12.55
CA GLY A 33 -13.19 -6.04 -12.59
C GLY A 33 -13.61 -4.60 -12.94
N PHE A 34 -12.95 -3.60 -12.33
CA PHE A 34 -13.16 -2.19 -12.69
C PHE A 34 -12.70 -1.89 -14.12
N TYR A 35 -11.57 -2.42 -14.55
CA TYR A 35 -11.08 -2.30 -15.92
C TYR A 35 -12.08 -2.89 -16.93
N CYS A 36 -12.65 -4.06 -16.68
CA CYS A 36 -13.65 -4.66 -17.57
C CYS A 36 -14.88 -3.76 -17.73
N SER A 37 -15.25 -3.02 -16.69
CA SER A 37 -16.42 -2.13 -16.68
C SER A 37 -16.14 -0.75 -17.29
N ARG A 38 -14.92 -0.21 -17.12
CA ARG A 38 -14.57 1.16 -17.52
C ARG A 38 -13.67 1.25 -18.76
N LYS A 39 -12.97 0.17 -19.10
CA LYS A 39 -11.97 0.06 -20.17
C LYS A 39 -10.86 1.12 -20.09
N ASP A 40 -10.51 1.54 -18.87
CA ASP A 40 -9.45 2.51 -18.61
C ASP A 40 -8.15 1.78 -18.23
N ILE A 41 -7.22 1.70 -19.19
CA ILE A 41 -5.93 1.01 -18.99
C ILE A 41 -4.98 1.81 -18.10
N TYR A 42 -5.07 3.14 -18.12
CA TYR A 42 -4.21 3.99 -17.29
C TYR A 42 -4.56 3.82 -15.83
N ASP A 43 -5.85 3.74 -15.51
CA ASP A 43 -6.30 3.42 -14.15
C ASP A 43 -5.78 2.07 -13.66
N LEU A 44 -5.95 1.02 -14.47
CA LEU A 44 -5.47 -0.32 -14.12
C LEU A 44 -3.96 -0.34 -13.89
N HIS A 45 -3.20 0.31 -14.78
CA HIS A 45 -1.74 0.37 -14.69
C HIS A 45 -1.29 1.07 -13.40
N HIS A 46 -1.84 2.24 -13.09
CA HIS A 46 -1.49 3.00 -11.88
C HIS A 46 -1.96 2.28 -10.61
N ALA A 47 -3.10 1.61 -10.63
CA ALA A 47 -3.58 0.81 -9.50
C ALA A 47 -2.64 -0.36 -9.19
N ILE A 48 -2.20 -1.11 -10.22
CA ILE A 48 -1.25 -2.22 -10.06
C ILE A 48 0.12 -1.70 -9.61
N LEU A 49 0.63 -0.63 -10.23
CA LEU A 49 1.92 -0.03 -9.84
C LEU A 49 1.90 0.44 -8.38
N GLY A 50 0.85 1.16 -7.97
CA GLY A 50 0.71 1.65 -6.60
C GLY A 50 0.65 0.53 -5.58
N LEU A 51 -0.10 -0.54 -5.88
CA LEU A 51 -0.19 -1.73 -5.03
C LEU A 51 1.15 -2.45 -4.86
N MET A 52 1.87 -2.65 -5.96
CA MET A 52 3.18 -3.32 -5.95
C MET A 52 4.20 -2.48 -5.19
N PHE A 53 4.21 -1.16 -5.42
CA PHE A 53 5.12 -0.26 -4.74
C PHE A 53 4.84 -0.17 -3.24
N SER A 54 3.56 -0.09 -2.86
CA SER A 54 3.13 -0.13 -1.46
C SER A 54 3.58 -1.43 -0.76
N SER A 55 3.45 -2.57 -1.44
CA SER A 55 3.85 -3.88 -0.89
C SER A 55 5.37 -3.98 -0.74
N LEU A 56 6.12 -3.54 -1.76
CA LEU A 56 7.58 -3.57 -1.78
C LEU A 56 8.17 -2.69 -0.67
N ILE A 57 7.75 -1.42 -0.59
CA ILE A 57 8.24 -0.49 0.44
C ILE A 57 7.93 -1.04 1.83
N THR A 58 6.71 -1.53 2.05
CA THR A 58 6.31 -2.10 3.34
C THR A 58 7.15 -3.31 3.70
N GLY A 59 7.44 -4.19 2.75
CA GLY A 59 8.30 -5.36 2.94
C GLY A 59 9.70 -4.97 3.37
N VAL A 60 10.35 -4.06 2.63
CA VAL A 60 11.70 -3.57 2.94
C VAL A 60 11.74 -2.94 4.33
N ILE A 61 10.79 -2.05 4.66
CA ILE A 61 10.74 -1.39 5.97
C ILE A 61 10.53 -2.42 7.09
N THR A 62 9.56 -3.32 6.94
CA THR A 62 9.22 -4.31 7.97
C THR A 62 10.39 -5.25 8.25
N ASP A 63 11.01 -5.80 7.21
CA ASP A 63 12.09 -6.77 7.37
C ASP A 63 13.35 -6.10 7.92
N SER A 64 13.65 -4.87 7.49
CA SER A 64 14.75 -4.08 8.05
C SER A 64 14.58 -3.83 9.54
N ILE A 65 13.37 -3.44 9.99
CA ILE A 65 13.10 -3.21 11.41
C ILE A 65 13.15 -4.53 12.20
N LYS A 66 12.62 -5.63 11.64
CA LYS A 66 12.69 -6.96 12.25
C LYS A 66 14.12 -7.38 12.55
N ASP A 67 15.00 -7.22 11.58
CA ASP A 67 16.40 -7.60 11.72
C ASP A 67 17.18 -6.65 12.64
N ALA A 68 16.79 -5.38 12.71
CA ALA A 68 17.42 -4.40 13.60
C ALA A 68 17.00 -4.54 15.08
N VAL A 69 15.71 -4.81 15.35
CA VAL A 69 15.19 -4.82 16.72
C VAL A 69 15.47 -6.15 17.43
N GLY A 70 15.39 -7.29 16.73
CA GLY A 70 15.68 -8.59 17.31
C GLY A 70 14.78 -8.98 18.49
N ARG A 71 13.52 -8.50 18.53
CA ARG A 71 12.61 -8.79 19.65
C ARG A 71 12.20 -10.27 19.69
N PRO A 72 12.33 -10.97 20.85
CA PRO A 72 11.85 -12.34 20.98
C PRO A 72 10.32 -12.44 20.92
N ARG A 73 9.82 -13.48 20.26
CA ARG A 73 8.38 -13.80 20.14
C ARG A 73 7.80 -14.34 21.46
N PRO A 74 6.47 -14.28 21.66
CA PRO A 74 5.83 -14.83 22.86
C PRO A 74 6.05 -16.33 23.09
N ASN A 75 6.39 -17.08 22.03
CA ASN A 75 6.69 -18.52 22.06
C ASN A 75 8.20 -18.83 22.01
N PHE A 76 9.06 -17.85 22.31
CA PHE A 76 10.51 -18.00 22.19
C PHE A 76 11.09 -19.12 23.07
N PHE A 77 10.56 -19.32 24.27
CA PHE A 77 11.06 -20.34 25.20
C PHE A 77 11.08 -21.74 24.58
N TYR A 78 9.97 -22.18 23.96
CA TYR A 78 9.89 -23.49 23.33
C TYR A 78 10.70 -23.62 22.04
N ARG A 79 11.10 -22.50 21.43
CA ARG A 79 12.04 -22.49 20.30
C ARG A 79 13.48 -22.67 20.77
N CYS A 80 13.81 -22.07 21.91
CA CYS A 80 15.14 -22.14 22.53
C CYS A 80 15.39 -23.48 23.22
N PHE A 81 14.39 -24.02 23.93
CA PHE A 81 14.46 -25.27 24.70
C PHE A 81 13.36 -26.26 24.28
N PRO A 82 13.60 -27.08 23.23
CA PRO A 82 12.64 -28.11 22.79
C PRO A 82 12.30 -29.12 23.90
N ASP A 83 13.29 -29.48 24.73
CA ASP A 83 13.15 -30.41 25.85
C ASP A 83 12.51 -29.77 27.09
N LYS A 84 12.18 -28.47 27.03
CA LYS A 84 11.61 -27.66 28.14
C LYS A 84 12.52 -27.53 29.37
N ILE A 85 13.77 -27.97 29.26
CA ILE A 85 14.78 -27.83 30.30
C ILE A 85 15.60 -26.57 29.98
N PRO A 86 15.54 -25.52 30.82
CA PRO A 86 16.30 -24.32 30.57
C PRO A 86 17.79 -24.55 30.90
N ALA A 87 18.65 -24.06 30.03
CA ALA A 87 20.11 -24.07 30.20
C ALA A 87 20.64 -22.63 30.16
N TYR A 88 21.52 -22.32 31.10
CA TYR A 88 22.13 -21.01 31.24
C TYR A 88 23.63 -21.14 31.38
N ASP A 89 24.35 -20.18 30.82
CA ASP A 89 25.78 -20.03 31.03
C ASP A 89 26.03 -19.68 32.51
N LYS A 90 27.01 -20.34 33.13
CA LYS A 90 27.30 -20.17 34.55
C LYS A 90 28.06 -18.88 34.85
N ASP A 91 28.76 -18.34 33.86
CA ASP A 91 29.64 -17.18 33.99
C ASP A 91 28.95 -15.90 33.52
N THR A 92 28.19 -15.95 32.42
CA THR A 92 27.48 -14.77 31.89
C THR A 92 26.01 -14.71 32.28
N GLY A 93 25.40 -15.82 32.66
CA GLY A 93 23.95 -15.93 32.88
C GLY A 93 23.13 -15.93 31.59
N ASP A 94 23.78 -16.01 30.42
CA ASP A 94 23.10 -16.01 29.12
C ASP A 94 22.33 -17.31 28.86
N VAL A 95 21.28 -17.22 28.04
CA VAL A 95 20.49 -18.38 27.62
C VAL A 95 21.26 -19.25 26.62
N LEU A 96 21.47 -20.51 26.97
CA LEU A 96 22.10 -21.51 26.10
C LEU A 96 21.03 -22.31 25.36
N CYS A 97 20.55 -21.78 24.22
CA CYS A 97 19.53 -22.47 23.44
C CYS A 97 20.04 -23.78 22.83
N THR A 98 19.27 -24.85 23.01
CA THR A 98 19.54 -26.20 22.47
C THR A 98 18.77 -26.49 21.18
N GLY A 99 17.82 -25.62 20.81
CA GLY A 99 17.01 -25.75 19.59
C GLY A 99 17.74 -25.51 18.27
N ILE A 100 17.00 -25.65 17.17
CA ILE A 100 17.52 -25.44 15.81
C ILE A 100 17.82 -23.94 15.59
N LYS A 101 19.06 -23.61 15.19
CA LYS A 101 19.52 -22.22 14.99
C LYS A 101 18.58 -21.37 14.12
N ALA A 102 18.04 -21.94 13.03
CA ALA A 102 17.10 -21.24 12.15
C ALA A 102 15.78 -20.88 12.86
N VAL A 103 15.23 -21.80 13.67
CA VAL A 103 13.98 -21.60 14.41
C VAL A 103 14.17 -20.58 15.54
N ILE A 104 15.34 -20.58 16.18
CA ILE A 104 15.73 -19.60 17.19
C ILE A 104 15.89 -18.22 16.57
N LYS A 105 16.59 -18.11 15.42
CA LYS A 105 16.74 -16.85 14.68
C LYS A 105 15.38 -16.26 14.31
N GLU A 106 14.45 -17.09 13.84
CA GLU A 106 13.07 -16.67 13.57
C GLU A 106 12.30 -16.26 14.83
N GLY A 107 12.65 -16.86 15.96
CA GLY A 107 12.15 -16.48 17.28
C GLY A 107 12.48 -15.05 17.70
N TYR A 108 13.56 -14.46 17.16
CA TYR A 108 13.95 -13.06 17.40
C TYR A 108 13.34 -12.05 16.42
N LYS A 109 12.51 -12.48 15.47
CA LYS A 109 11.90 -11.60 14.47
C LYS A 109 10.46 -11.23 14.81
N SER A 110 10.18 -10.83 16.05
CA SER A 110 8.81 -10.51 16.49
C SER A 110 8.31 -9.14 16.03
N PHE A 111 9.12 -8.08 16.14
CA PHE A 111 8.65 -6.70 15.91
C PHE A 111 9.19 -6.13 14.59
N PRO A 112 8.37 -5.47 13.74
CA PRO A 112 6.90 -5.46 13.73
C PRO A 112 6.32 -6.73 13.07
N SER A 113 5.01 -6.92 13.08
CA SER A 113 4.37 -8.07 12.44
C SER A 113 4.34 -7.93 10.91
N GLY A 114 5.07 -8.81 10.20
CA GLY A 114 5.11 -8.81 8.73
C GLY A 114 3.80 -9.23 8.05
N HIS A 115 3.07 -10.19 8.63
CA HIS A 115 1.73 -10.55 8.14
C HIS A 115 0.80 -9.34 8.20
N THR A 116 0.84 -8.62 9.32
CA THR A 116 -0.02 -7.47 9.53
C THR A 116 0.36 -6.32 8.61
N SER A 117 1.65 -5.95 8.54
CA SER A 117 2.08 -4.82 7.72
C SER A 117 1.79 -5.04 6.23
N TRP A 118 2.09 -6.21 5.67
CA TRP A 118 1.79 -6.54 4.28
C TRP A 118 0.28 -6.54 3.99
N SER A 119 -0.53 -7.08 4.91
CA SER A 119 -1.98 -7.05 4.75
C SER A 119 -2.54 -5.64 4.77
N PHE A 120 -2.10 -4.78 5.69
CA PHE A 120 -2.52 -3.38 5.71
C PHE A 120 -1.98 -2.56 4.53
N ALA A 121 -0.81 -2.89 3.99
CA ALA A 121 -0.31 -2.26 2.77
C ALA A 121 -1.20 -2.57 1.56
N GLY A 122 -1.45 -3.86 1.29
CA GLY A 122 -2.22 -4.28 0.12
C GLY A 122 -3.72 -3.97 0.24
N LEU A 123 -4.35 -4.39 1.34
CA LEU A 123 -5.78 -4.18 1.56
C LEU A 123 -6.10 -2.72 1.94
N GLY A 124 -5.16 -2.00 2.56
CA GLY A 124 -5.28 -0.56 2.77
C GLY A 124 -5.22 0.22 1.46
N PHE A 125 -4.33 -0.15 0.54
CA PHE A 125 -4.31 0.44 -0.80
C PHE A 125 -5.63 0.15 -1.55
N LEU A 126 -6.15 -1.09 -1.46
CA LEU A 126 -7.46 -1.43 -2.02
C LEU A 126 -8.59 -0.59 -1.41
N SER A 127 -8.58 -0.37 -0.09
CA SER A 127 -9.55 0.49 0.60
C SER A 127 -9.51 1.92 0.05
N TRP A 128 -8.32 2.50 -0.09
CA TRP A 128 -8.12 3.82 -0.72
C TRP A 128 -8.62 3.87 -2.17
N TYR A 129 -8.26 2.87 -2.98
CA TYR A 129 -8.72 2.78 -4.36
C TYR A 129 -10.24 2.72 -4.46
N LEU A 130 -10.90 1.85 -3.69
CA LEU A 130 -12.35 1.75 -3.65
C LEU A 130 -12.99 3.08 -3.22
N SER A 131 -12.43 3.76 -2.22
CA SER A 131 -12.91 5.06 -1.72
C SER A 131 -13.03 6.10 -2.84
N GLY A 132 -12.01 6.21 -3.68
CA GLY A 132 -12.03 7.10 -4.86
C GLY A 132 -13.04 6.66 -5.92
N LYS A 133 -13.10 5.35 -6.23
CA LYS A 133 -13.95 4.83 -7.31
C LYS A 133 -15.45 4.88 -7.03
N ILE A 134 -15.87 4.54 -5.81
CA ILE A 134 -17.30 4.58 -5.44
C ILE A 134 -17.74 5.95 -4.90
N ARG A 135 -16.80 6.89 -4.80
CA ARG A 135 -16.99 8.25 -4.28
C ARG A 135 -17.70 8.20 -2.92
N VAL A 136 -17.05 7.57 -1.93
CA VAL A 136 -17.63 7.44 -0.57
C VAL A 136 -17.94 8.80 0.03
N PHE A 137 -17.05 9.77 -0.18
CA PHE A 137 -17.17 11.11 0.37
C PHE A 137 -17.92 12.08 -0.56
N ASP A 138 -18.94 11.60 -1.26
CA ASP A 138 -19.80 12.41 -2.16
C ASP A 138 -20.79 13.35 -1.43
N ARG A 139 -20.65 13.49 -0.10
CA ARG A 139 -21.52 14.25 0.81
C ARG A 139 -22.99 13.80 0.85
N ARG A 140 -23.33 12.65 0.25
CA ARG A 140 -24.71 12.11 0.24
C ARG A 140 -24.99 11.15 1.40
N GLY A 141 -23.97 10.75 2.17
CA GLY A 141 -24.15 9.99 3.41
C GLY A 141 -24.51 8.52 3.27
N HIS A 142 -24.19 7.87 2.15
CA HIS A 142 -24.50 6.45 1.93
C HIS A 142 -23.59 5.52 2.75
N ILE A 143 -24.05 5.08 3.93
CA ILE A 143 -23.28 4.22 4.86
C ILE A 143 -22.80 2.92 4.20
N GLY A 144 -23.59 2.33 3.31
CA GLY A 144 -23.19 1.09 2.61
C GLY A 144 -21.88 1.22 1.82
N LYS A 145 -21.59 2.41 1.27
CA LYS A 145 -20.31 2.67 0.58
C LYS A 145 -19.14 2.65 1.56
N LEU A 146 -19.35 3.17 2.78
CA LEU A 146 -18.32 3.16 3.82
C LEU A 146 -18.03 1.73 4.28
N CYS A 147 -19.06 0.89 4.46
CA CYS A 147 -18.87 -0.53 4.80
C CYS A 147 -18.02 -1.27 3.76
N LEU A 148 -18.24 -1.02 2.46
CA LEU A 148 -17.45 -1.62 1.39
C LEU A 148 -15.98 -1.21 1.43
N VAL A 149 -15.68 0.05 1.78
CA VAL A 149 -14.30 0.55 1.90
C VAL A 149 -13.61 0.06 3.17
N LEU A 150 -14.34 -0.14 4.26
CA LEU A 150 -13.79 -0.65 5.52
C LEU A 150 -13.59 -2.18 5.49
N LEU A 151 -14.28 -2.92 4.64
CA LEU A 151 -14.18 -4.37 4.57
C LEU A 151 -12.74 -4.89 4.33
N PRO A 152 -11.96 -4.36 3.37
CA PRO A 152 -10.54 -4.72 3.22
C PRO A 152 -9.72 -4.48 4.49
N LEU A 153 -9.96 -3.37 5.20
CA LEU A 153 -9.24 -3.05 6.44
C LEU A 153 -9.62 -4.00 7.57
N LEU A 154 -10.90 -4.41 7.65
CA LEU A 154 -11.35 -5.42 8.60
C LEU A 154 -10.66 -6.76 8.35
N ILE A 155 -10.54 -7.19 7.09
CA ILE A 155 -9.82 -8.42 6.74
C ILE A 155 -8.34 -8.32 7.17
N ALA A 156 -7.67 -7.19 6.91
CA ALA A 156 -6.30 -6.97 7.35
C ALA A 156 -6.16 -7.01 8.88
N ALA A 157 -7.11 -6.42 9.62
CA ALA A 157 -7.14 -6.47 11.07
C ALA A 157 -7.31 -7.91 11.59
N LEU A 158 -8.20 -8.70 10.98
CA LEU A 158 -8.39 -10.11 11.34
C LEU A 158 -7.13 -10.95 11.10
N VAL A 159 -6.39 -10.70 10.02
CA VAL A 159 -5.06 -11.31 9.81
C VAL A 159 -4.13 -10.98 10.99
N GLY A 160 -4.10 -9.72 11.41
CA GLY A 160 -3.33 -9.29 12.59
C GLY A 160 -3.77 -9.99 13.89
N VAL A 161 -5.07 -10.14 14.12
CA VAL A 161 -5.62 -10.83 15.29
C VAL A 161 -5.13 -12.27 15.36
N THR A 162 -5.07 -13.00 14.24
CA THR A 162 -4.53 -14.37 14.23
C THR A 162 -3.10 -14.44 14.75
N ARG A 163 -2.29 -13.40 14.55
CA ARG A 163 -0.89 -13.37 15.03
C ARG A 163 -0.76 -13.28 16.54
N VAL A 164 -1.74 -12.66 17.18
CA VAL A 164 -1.83 -12.60 18.64
C VAL A 164 -2.38 -13.91 19.18
N ASP A 165 -3.44 -14.45 18.57
CA ASP A 165 -4.09 -15.70 19.01
C ASP A 165 -3.18 -16.94 18.89
N ASP A 166 -2.37 -16.97 17.84
CA ASP A 166 -1.39 -18.02 17.60
C ASP A 166 -0.09 -17.83 18.43
N TYR A 167 0.03 -16.75 19.21
CA TYR A 167 1.23 -16.38 19.99
C TYR A 167 2.50 -16.15 19.16
N TRP A 168 2.35 -15.75 17.90
CA TRP A 168 3.49 -15.43 17.04
C TRP A 168 3.98 -14.01 17.24
N HIS A 169 3.12 -13.11 17.69
CA HIS A 169 3.42 -11.69 17.86
C HIS A 169 2.76 -11.12 19.11
N HIS A 170 3.40 -10.12 19.71
CA HIS A 170 2.74 -9.30 20.72
C HIS A 170 1.73 -8.36 20.04
N TRP A 171 0.69 -7.94 20.76
CA TRP A 171 -0.29 -6.98 20.23
C TRP A 171 0.36 -5.68 19.73
N THR A 172 1.44 -5.22 20.37
CA THR A 172 2.23 -4.05 19.94
C THR A 172 2.88 -4.26 18.58
N ASP A 173 3.32 -5.48 18.27
CA ASP A 173 3.97 -5.80 16.99
C ASP A 173 2.95 -5.74 15.85
N VAL A 174 1.71 -6.17 16.13
CA VAL A 174 0.56 -6.12 15.23
C VAL A 174 0.13 -4.67 15.01
N PHE A 175 -0.03 -3.89 16.09
CA PHE A 175 -0.41 -2.48 16.00
C PHE A 175 0.59 -1.66 15.19
N ALA A 176 1.90 -1.80 15.47
CA ALA A 176 2.95 -1.12 14.72
C ALA A 176 2.98 -1.57 13.25
N GLY A 177 2.82 -2.87 12.99
CA GLY A 177 2.72 -3.39 11.62
C GLY A 177 1.55 -2.77 10.86
N GLY A 178 0.39 -2.65 11.49
CA GLY A 178 -0.78 -2.00 10.90
C GLY A 178 -0.54 -0.52 10.56
N ILE A 179 0.09 0.24 11.47
CA ILE A 179 0.46 1.64 11.21
C ILE A 179 1.40 1.75 10.01
N ILE A 180 2.46 0.94 9.96
CA ILE A 180 3.42 0.95 8.84
C ILE A 180 2.68 0.70 7.52
N GLY A 181 1.87 -0.36 7.45
CA GLY A 181 1.12 -0.69 6.23
C GLY A 181 0.14 0.39 5.81
N LEU A 182 -0.60 1.00 6.75
CA LEU A 182 -1.54 2.08 6.48
C LEU A 182 -0.86 3.35 5.98
N VAL A 183 0.25 3.75 6.61
CA VAL A 183 0.99 4.95 6.22
C VAL A 183 1.59 4.77 4.83
N VAL A 184 2.27 3.65 4.58
CA VAL A 184 2.88 3.37 3.27
C VAL A 184 1.81 3.30 2.17
N SER A 185 0.70 2.57 2.40
CA SER A 185 -0.38 2.50 1.40
C SER A 185 -1.01 3.86 1.11
N SER A 186 -1.18 4.70 2.13
CA SER A 186 -1.69 6.07 1.95
C SER A 186 -0.76 6.92 1.10
N ILE A 187 0.56 6.89 1.38
CA ILE A 187 1.56 7.62 0.61
C ILE A 187 1.59 7.13 -0.85
N CYS A 188 1.65 5.81 -1.07
CA CYS A 188 1.69 5.23 -2.42
C CYS A 188 0.40 5.50 -3.21
N TYR A 189 -0.76 5.52 -2.55
CA TYR A 189 -2.01 5.92 -3.19
C TYR A 189 -1.97 7.39 -3.59
N LEU A 190 -1.65 8.29 -2.67
CA LEU A 190 -1.61 9.74 -2.91
C LEU A 190 -0.55 10.17 -3.91
N LEU A 191 0.49 9.35 -4.13
CA LEU A 191 1.47 9.57 -5.18
C LEU A 191 0.87 9.42 -6.59
N LEU A 192 -0.14 8.57 -6.77
CA LEU A 192 -0.70 8.22 -8.08
C LEU A 192 -2.13 8.72 -8.29
N PHE A 193 -2.88 8.91 -7.20
CA PHE A 193 -4.29 9.28 -7.20
C PHE A 193 -4.56 10.49 -6.28
N PRO A 194 -5.48 11.39 -6.67
CA PRO A 194 -5.93 12.48 -5.82
C PRO A 194 -6.72 11.98 -4.60
N LEU A 195 -6.89 12.87 -3.61
CA LEU A 195 -7.71 12.59 -2.43
C LEU A 195 -9.15 12.22 -2.82
N PRO A 196 -9.76 11.17 -2.22
CA PRO A 196 -11.12 10.74 -2.53
C PRO A 196 -12.22 11.78 -2.23
N THR A 197 -11.90 12.82 -1.45
CA THR A 197 -12.79 13.93 -1.14
C THR A 197 -12.90 14.95 -2.27
N GLN A 198 -11.97 14.94 -3.23
CA GLN A 198 -11.98 15.88 -4.35
C GLN A 198 -13.04 15.47 -5.40
N PRO A 199 -13.65 16.43 -6.12
CA PRO A 199 -14.71 16.16 -7.10
C PRO A 199 -14.29 15.17 -8.21
N HIS A 200 -12.99 15.16 -8.53
CA HIS A 200 -12.39 14.27 -9.53
C HIS A 200 -11.50 13.19 -8.90
N GLY A 201 -11.72 12.86 -7.61
CA GLY A 201 -11.01 11.84 -6.83
C GLY A 201 -11.02 10.41 -7.39
N TRP A 202 -11.69 10.20 -8.52
CA TRP A 202 -11.90 8.91 -9.16
C TRP A 202 -10.91 8.63 -10.29
N ALA A 203 -10.17 9.63 -10.79
CA ALA A 203 -9.24 9.50 -11.92
C ALA A 203 -7.77 9.65 -11.45
N PRO A 204 -6.81 8.92 -12.04
CA PRO A 204 -5.38 9.10 -11.76
C PRO A 204 -4.87 10.50 -12.08
N HIS A 205 -3.77 10.93 -11.45
CA HIS A 205 -3.16 12.25 -11.71
C HIS A 205 -2.82 12.48 -13.19
N VAL A 206 -2.35 11.45 -13.88
CA VAL A 206 -2.00 11.50 -15.32
C VAL A 206 -3.18 11.95 -16.19
N CYS A 207 -4.42 11.64 -15.81
CA CYS A 207 -5.60 12.08 -16.56
C CYS A 207 -5.72 13.62 -16.57
N PHE A 208 -5.38 14.30 -15.48
CA PHE A 208 -5.42 15.76 -15.40
C PHE A 208 -4.26 16.40 -16.16
N TYR A 209 -3.04 15.88 -16.03
CA TYR A 209 -1.89 16.37 -16.79
C TYR A 209 -2.12 16.28 -18.30
N MET A 210 -2.63 15.15 -18.81
CA MET A 210 -2.96 15.00 -20.22
C MET A 210 -4.07 15.96 -20.69
N ARG A 211 -5.07 16.23 -19.83
CA ARG A 211 -6.13 17.21 -20.11
C ARG A 211 -5.54 18.61 -20.26
N GLU A 212 -4.66 19.00 -19.34
CA GLU A 212 -3.99 20.30 -19.34
C GLU A 212 -3.09 20.47 -20.57
N GLU A 213 -2.26 19.48 -20.92
CA GLU A 213 -1.43 19.51 -22.13
C GLU A 213 -2.27 19.62 -23.40
N MET A 214 -3.38 18.88 -23.51
CA MET A 214 -4.28 18.99 -24.67
C MET A 214 -4.90 20.39 -24.77
N THR A 215 -5.29 20.99 -23.64
CA THR A 215 -5.82 22.36 -23.62
C THR A 215 -4.76 23.40 -23.96
N SER A 216 -3.53 23.24 -23.48
CA SER A 216 -2.41 24.11 -23.81
C SER A 216 -2.02 23.99 -25.28
N SER A 217 -1.95 22.78 -25.83
CA SER A 217 -1.66 22.54 -27.25
C SER A 217 -2.76 23.05 -28.18
N HIS A 218 -4.03 22.96 -27.78
CA HIS A 218 -5.13 23.60 -28.51
C HIS A 218 -5.07 25.12 -28.41
N GLY A 219 -4.74 25.67 -27.23
CA GLY A 219 -4.51 27.09 -27.03
C GLY A 219 -3.39 27.62 -27.92
N GLU A 220 -2.24 26.95 -27.92
CA GLU A 220 -1.08 27.28 -28.77
C GLU A 220 -1.38 27.13 -30.25
N SER A 221 -2.08 26.07 -30.67
CA SER A 221 -2.48 25.89 -32.07
C SER A 221 -3.45 26.98 -32.52
N GLN A 222 -4.40 27.38 -31.68
CA GLN A 222 -5.33 28.48 -31.97
C GLN A 222 -4.60 29.84 -32.01
N THR A 223 -3.69 30.12 -31.08
CA THR A 223 -2.86 31.35 -31.16
C THR A 223 -1.91 31.35 -32.36
N SER A 224 -1.36 30.20 -32.79
CA SER A 224 -0.52 30.15 -33.99
C SER A 224 -1.33 30.34 -35.27
N HIS A 225 -2.55 29.80 -35.34
CA HIS A 225 -3.47 30.04 -36.45
C HIS A 225 -3.98 31.48 -36.48
N GLN A 226 -4.28 32.06 -35.31
CA GLN A 226 -4.68 33.47 -35.19
C GLN A 226 -3.52 34.40 -35.54
N SER A 227 -2.29 34.13 -35.09
CA SER A 227 -1.10 34.92 -35.46
C SER A 227 -0.79 34.85 -36.96
N LYS A 228 -0.97 33.68 -37.61
CA LYS A 228 -0.83 33.55 -39.06
C LYS A 228 -1.95 34.22 -39.84
N LEU A 229 -3.18 34.26 -39.30
CA LEU A 229 -4.30 35.00 -39.89
C LEU A 229 -4.24 36.50 -39.64
N ASP A 230 -3.54 36.96 -38.59
CA ASP A 230 -3.31 38.37 -38.26
C ASP A 230 -2.01 38.92 -38.90
N GLU A 231 -1.09 38.07 -39.37
CA GLU A 231 0.03 38.45 -40.25
C GLU A 231 -0.36 38.48 -41.75
N LEU A 232 -1.37 37.70 -42.16
CA LEU A 232 -1.88 37.70 -43.53
C LEU A 232 -2.55 39.02 -44.01
N PRO A 233 -3.12 39.91 -43.17
CA PRO A 233 -3.66 41.20 -43.60
C PRO A 233 -2.55 42.26 -43.72
N LEU A 234 -1.40 42.11 -43.05
CA LEU A 234 -0.30 43.08 -43.13
C LEU A 234 0.51 42.91 -44.43
N HIS A 235 0.67 41.66 -44.90
CA HIS A 235 1.39 41.39 -46.15
C HIS A 235 0.55 41.60 -47.42
N LEU A 236 -0.79 41.57 -47.33
CA LEU A 236 -1.69 41.87 -48.44
C LEU A 236 -2.08 43.35 -48.53
N MET A 237 -2.02 44.12 -47.43
CA MET A 237 -2.23 45.58 -47.47
C MET A 237 -1.01 46.38 -47.97
N GLU A 238 0.20 45.82 -47.97
CA GLU A 238 1.38 46.47 -48.60
C GLU A 238 1.43 46.32 -50.13
N MET A 239 0.61 45.47 -50.75
CA MET A 239 0.57 45.34 -52.22
C MET A 239 -0.54 46.15 -52.90
N GLU A 240 -1.46 46.75 -52.14
CA GLU A 240 -2.59 47.53 -52.71
C GLU A 240 -2.40 49.06 -52.63
N ASN A 241 -1.27 49.56 -52.10
CA ASN A 241 -1.03 51.00 -51.96
C ASN A 241 0.25 51.53 -52.61
N GLY A 242 0.76 50.87 -53.66
CA GLY A 242 2.02 51.27 -54.29
C GLY A 242 2.20 50.85 -55.75
N ARG A 243 1.37 51.35 -56.67
CA ARG A 243 1.77 51.55 -58.07
C ARG A 243 1.48 52.98 -58.49
N TYR A 244 2.38 53.52 -59.32
CA TYR A 244 2.38 54.82 -60.01
C TYR A 244 3.17 55.97 -59.33
N ILE A 245 4.50 55.96 -59.49
CA ILE A 245 5.21 56.78 -60.51
C ILE A 245 6.25 55.89 -61.19
#